data_AF-A0A1Y2NNZ9-F1
#
_entry.id   AF-A0A1Y2NNZ9-F1
#
_cell.length_a   1.000
_cell.length_b   1.000
_cell.length_c   1.000
_cell.angle_alpha   90.00
_cell.angle_beta   90.00
_cell.angle_gamma   90.00
#
_symmetry.space_group_name_H-M   'P 1'
#
loop_
_entity.id
_entity.type
_entity.pdbx_description
1 polymer ?
#
loop_
_entity_poly.entity_id
_entity_poly.type
_entity_poly.pdbx_seq_one_letter_code
_entity_poly.pdbx_strand_id
1 'polypeptide(L)'
;MSRTSTTQSPPRRRTALLAASTLLLTAGATATVLSPSAGAAAPGCTVDYKVTNEWSSGFGANVTVTNTGDPVSGWTLEWSFGGNQQVTQHWNAGITQSGAAVTAKNVSWNGSLATGASASFGFNASHSGTNAVPAVFKLNGVTCNGGTGPTDPPTDPPPVGSRVDNPYAGAKVYVNPEWSAKAAAEPGGTKVSDQPTGVWLDRIAAIEGVNGGMGLRDHLDEALRQKGSGELAIQLVIYNLPGRDCAALASNGELGPTEIGRYKTEYIDPIAQILADPKYAGLRIVTTVEIDSLPNLVTNVTPRPTATPNCDVMKANGNYVKGVGYALAKLGAVKNVYNYVDAGHHGWLGWDDNFGASAQIFKQAATAEGSTVANVHGFIVNTANYSALKEDHFTINDTVNGQSVRTSKWVDWNRYTDELSYAQAMRNELVRIGFDSKLGMLIDTSRNGWGGTARPTGPGATTSVDTYVDGGRYDRRIHLGNWCNQAGAGLGERPQAAPEPGIDAYVWMKPPGESDGSSKAIPNDEGKGFDRMCDPTYTGNPRNNNNMSGALPDAPVAGHWFSAQFQELLKNAHPAL
;
A
#
# COMPACT_ATOMS: atom_id res chain seq x y z
N MET A 1 22.97 -51.93 -56.02
CA MET A 1 22.50 -52.41 -57.34
C MET A 1 21.13 -53.03 -57.12
N SER A 2 20.01 -52.73 -57.77
CA SER A 2 19.53 -51.67 -58.67
C SER A 2 18.01 -51.89 -58.78
N ARG A 3 17.24 -50.79 -58.93
CA ARG A 3 15.91 -50.59 -59.60
C ARG A 3 14.96 -49.74 -58.72
N THR A 4 14.88 -48.42 -58.90
CA THR A 4 13.99 -47.61 -59.78
C THR A 4 12.49 -47.93 -59.74
N SER A 5 11.66 -46.94 -59.35
CA SER A 5 10.63 -46.28 -60.18
C SER A 5 9.93 -45.14 -59.37
N THR A 6 10.18 -43.84 -59.57
CA THR A 6 9.53 -42.83 -60.45
C THR A 6 8.00 -42.73 -60.44
N THR A 7 7.47 -41.56 -60.08
CA THR A 7 6.67 -40.68 -60.98
C THR A 7 6.71 -39.22 -60.51
N GLN A 8 6.99 -38.31 -61.45
CA GLN A 8 7.07 -36.85 -61.35
C GLN A 8 6.37 -36.27 -62.60
N SER A 9 5.72 -35.10 -62.49
CA SER A 9 5.59 -34.03 -63.53
C SER A 9 4.36 -33.12 -63.27
N PRO A 10 4.26 -31.89 -63.86
CA PRO A 10 5.27 -30.84 -63.98
C PRO A 10 4.69 -29.40 -63.74
N PRO A 11 5.52 -28.33 -63.80
CA PRO A 11 5.12 -26.91 -63.69
C PRO A 11 5.27 -26.12 -65.02
N ARG A 12 4.70 -24.91 -65.14
CA ARG A 12 5.04 -23.84 -66.14
C ARG A 12 4.49 -22.48 -65.66
N ARG A 13 5.28 -21.43 -65.38
CA ARG A 13 5.97 -20.45 -66.29
C ARG A 13 4.95 -19.69 -67.16
N ARG A 14 4.95 -18.36 -67.35
CA ARG A 14 6.00 -17.30 -67.36
C ARG A 14 5.34 -15.93 -67.72
N THR A 15 5.95 -14.81 -67.28
CA THR A 15 6.12 -13.46 -67.93
C THR A 15 4.88 -12.71 -68.48
N ALA A 16 4.49 -11.53 -67.96
CA ALA A 16 5.08 -10.17 -68.07
C ALA A 16 4.88 -9.46 -69.43
N LEU A 17 4.20 -8.30 -69.45
CA LEU A 17 4.67 -7.02 -70.03
C LEU A 17 3.60 -5.89 -69.98
N LEU A 18 4.11 -4.67 -69.81
CA LEU A 18 3.44 -3.36 -69.70
C LEU A 18 2.98 -2.80 -71.06
N ALA A 19 1.97 -1.91 -71.07
CA ALA A 19 2.12 -0.45 -71.34
C ALA A 19 0.80 0.25 -71.76
N ALA A 20 0.42 1.24 -70.95
CA ALA A 20 -0.26 2.54 -71.15
C ALA A 20 -1.04 2.90 -72.44
N SER A 21 -2.23 3.55 -72.27
CA SER A 21 -2.44 5.01 -72.49
C SER A 21 -3.92 5.47 -72.31
N THR A 22 -4.11 6.37 -71.34
CA THR A 22 -5.08 7.50 -71.11
C THR A 22 -6.35 7.73 -71.97
N LEU A 23 -7.49 8.01 -71.31
CA LEU A 23 -8.18 9.33 -71.34
C LEU A 23 -9.21 9.51 -70.19
N LEU A 24 -9.35 10.76 -69.74
CA LEU A 24 -10.07 11.30 -68.57
C LEU A 24 -11.60 11.36 -68.69
N LEU A 25 -12.32 11.27 -67.56
CA LEU A 25 -13.55 12.03 -67.23
C LEU A 25 -13.81 12.00 -65.71
N THR A 26 -14.44 13.07 -65.24
CA THR A 26 -14.36 13.67 -63.89
C THR A 26 -15.51 13.33 -62.93
N ALA A 27 -15.20 13.53 -61.63
CA ALA A 27 -16.08 13.90 -60.50
C ALA A 27 -16.82 12.79 -59.71
N GLY A 28 -16.50 12.72 -58.40
CA GLY A 28 -17.20 11.93 -57.38
C GLY A 28 -16.32 11.66 -56.16
N ALA A 29 -16.14 12.67 -55.31
CA ALA A 29 -15.35 12.58 -54.09
C ALA A 29 -16.12 11.86 -52.96
N THR A 30 -15.46 10.88 -52.32
CA THR A 30 -15.53 10.59 -50.86
C THR A 30 -14.47 9.53 -50.53
N ALA A 31 -13.20 9.93 -50.50
CA ALA A 31 -12.19 9.16 -49.78
C ALA A 31 -12.38 9.46 -48.29
N THR A 32 -12.94 8.52 -47.54
CA THR A 32 -12.84 8.49 -46.08
C THR A 32 -11.37 8.32 -45.73
N VAL A 33 -10.71 9.43 -45.46
CA VAL A 33 -9.40 9.42 -44.79
C VAL A 33 -9.67 8.85 -43.41
N LEU A 34 -9.27 7.60 -43.18
CA LEU A 34 -9.15 7.07 -41.84
C LEU A 34 -8.02 7.85 -41.17
N SER A 35 -8.40 8.90 -40.43
CA SER A 35 -7.52 9.52 -39.45
C SER A 35 -7.01 8.43 -38.51
N PRO A 36 -5.71 8.40 -38.15
CA PRO A 36 -5.28 7.57 -37.03
C PRO A 36 -6.12 7.98 -35.82
N SER A 37 -6.72 6.99 -35.15
CA SER A 37 -7.32 7.16 -33.84
C SER A 37 -6.30 7.88 -32.96
N ALA A 38 -6.66 9.06 -32.46
CA ALA A 38 -5.89 9.78 -31.46
C ALA A 38 -5.49 8.79 -30.37
N GLY A 39 -4.18 8.64 -30.17
CA GLY A 39 -3.65 7.88 -29.05
C GLY A 39 -4.28 8.39 -27.77
N ALA A 40 -4.50 7.50 -26.81
CA ALA A 40 -4.76 7.90 -25.44
C ALA A 40 -3.59 8.79 -25.00
N ALA A 41 -3.81 10.11 -25.05
CA ALA A 41 -2.87 11.10 -24.56
C ALA A 41 -2.73 10.90 -23.05
N ALA A 42 -1.49 11.02 -22.57
CA ALA A 42 -1.15 11.01 -21.16
C ALA A 42 -1.97 12.07 -20.36
N PRO A 43 -2.12 11.93 -19.02
CA PRO A 43 -3.02 12.78 -18.23
C PRO A 43 -2.70 14.27 -18.34
N GLY A 44 -3.73 15.10 -18.59
CA GLY A 44 -3.55 16.43 -19.20
C GLY A 44 -3.45 17.65 -18.26
N CYS A 45 -3.65 17.51 -16.94
CA CYS A 45 -3.54 18.63 -16.02
C CYS A 45 -3.47 18.22 -14.54
N THR A 46 -2.99 19.16 -13.72
CA THR A 46 -3.22 19.21 -12.26
C THR A 46 -3.97 20.49 -11.89
N VAL A 47 -4.75 20.46 -10.81
CA VAL A 47 -5.55 21.61 -10.36
C VAL A 47 -5.38 21.78 -8.86
N ASP A 48 -4.84 22.92 -8.45
CA ASP A 48 -4.88 23.37 -7.06
C ASP A 48 -6.15 24.19 -6.81
N TYR A 49 -6.99 23.76 -5.88
CA TYR A 49 -8.21 24.45 -5.47
C TYR A 49 -8.12 24.71 -3.98
N LYS A 50 -8.09 25.99 -3.62
CA LYS A 50 -7.88 26.43 -2.24
C LYS A 50 -8.99 27.36 -1.81
N VAL A 51 -9.78 26.93 -0.83
CA VAL A 51 -10.66 27.84 -0.08
C VAL A 51 -9.78 28.80 0.70
N THR A 52 -9.80 30.08 0.34
CA THR A 52 -8.95 31.11 0.94
C THR A 52 -9.57 31.70 2.21
N ASN A 53 -10.90 31.75 2.28
CA ASN A 53 -11.68 32.13 3.45
C ASN A 53 -13.09 31.54 3.36
N GLU A 54 -13.73 31.30 4.51
CA GLU A 54 -15.11 30.80 4.59
C GLU A 54 -15.84 31.54 5.72
N TRP A 55 -17.12 31.84 5.51
CA TRP A 55 -18.03 32.47 6.47
C TRP A 55 -19.40 31.79 6.38
N SER A 56 -20.33 32.13 7.29
CA SER A 56 -21.57 31.36 7.52
C SER A 56 -22.47 31.13 6.29
N SER A 57 -22.32 31.89 5.22
CA SER A 57 -23.14 31.80 4.01
C SER A 57 -22.33 31.80 2.71
N GLY A 58 -21.00 31.73 2.77
CA GLY A 58 -20.15 31.88 1.59
C GLY A 58 -18.68 31.62 1.84
N PHE A 59 -17.93 31.52 0.76
CA PHE A 59 -16.49 31.31 0.78
C PHE A 59 -15.83 31.97 -0.44
N GLY A 60 -14.55 32.29 -0.30
CA GLY A 60 -13.66 32.65 -1.40
C GLY A 60 -12.74 31.47 -1.73
N ALA A 61 -12.48 31.23 -3.01
CA ALA A 61 -11.53 30.22 -3.47
C ALA A 61 -10.61 30.75 -4.56
N ASN A 62 -9.35 30.29 -4.53
CA ASN A 62 -8.40 30.43 -5.61
C ASN A 62 -8.18 29.07 -6.28
N VAL A 63 -8.09 29.09 -7.60
CA VAL A 63 -7.89 27.89 -8.42
C VAL A 63 -6.70 28.13 -9.35
N THR A 64 -5.74 27.20 -9.34
CA THR A 64 -4.60 27.18 -10.26
C THR A 64 -4.65 25.90 -11.08
N VAL A 65 -4.77 26.03 -12.40
CA VAL A 65 -4.68 24.90 -13.33
C VAL A 65 -3.27 24.87 -13.93
N THR A 66 -2.62 23.71 -13.92
CA THR A 66 -1.33 23.46 -14.56
C THR A 66 -1.53 22.45 -15.68
N ASN A 67 -1.11 22.80 -16.89
CA ASN A 67 -1.19 21.89 -18.04
C ASN A 67 -0.04 20.87 -17.97
N THR A 68 -0.33 19.57 -17.91
CA THR A 68 0.69 18.51 -17.95
C THR A 68 0.72 17.76 -19.29
N GLY A 69 -0.21 18.09 -20.20
CA GLY A 69 -0.29 17.55 -21.56
C GLY A 69 0.31 18.48 -22.61
N ASP A 70 -0.11 18.30 -23.86
CA ASP A 70 0.32 19.13 -24.98
C ASP A 70 -0.06 20.62 -24.77
N PRO A 71 0.75 21.58 -25.28
CA PRO A 71 0.45 23.00 -25.16
C PRO A 71 -0.95 23.36 -25.69
N VAL A 72 -1.69 24.18 -24.93
CA VAL A 72 -3.01 24.69 -25.33
C VAL A 72 -2.99 26.21 -25.50
N SER A 73 -3.74 26.72 -26.48
CA SER A 73 -3.88 28.18 -26.75
C SER A 73 -5.10 28.81 -26.06
N GLY A 74 -5.92 27.98 -25.40
CA GLY A 74 -7.06 28.36 -24.60
C GLY A 74 -7.41 27.24 -23.63
N TRP A 75 -7.97 27.59 -22.48
CA TRP A 75 -8.34 26.60 -21.48
C TRP A 75 -9.77 26.82 -20.99
N THR A 76 -10.44 25.69 -20.78
CA THR A 76 -11.73 25.57 -20.13
C THR A 76 -11.58 24.55 -19.01
N LEU A 77 -11.82 24.98 -17.77
CA LEU A 77 -11.80 24.13 -16.60
C LEU A 77 -13.23 23.86 -16.15
N GLU A 78 -13.57 22.59 -15.98
CA GLU A 78 -14.92 22.16 -15.59
C GLU A 78 -14.86 21.35 -14.29
N TRP A 79 -15.82 21.60 -13.40
CA TRP A 79 -16.03 20.80 -12.18
C TRP A 79 -17.49 20.82 -11.75
N SER A 80 -17.85 19.97 -10.81
CA SER A 80 -19.15 20.00 -10.14
C SER A 80 -18.98 20.19 -8.64
N PHE A 81 -19.74 21.09 -8.04
CA PHE A 81 -19.83 21.18 -6.60
C PHE A 81 -20.56 19.96 -6.00
N GLY A 82 -20.10 19.50 -4.84
CA GLY A 82 -20.71 18.37 -4.12
C GLY A 82 -21.97 18.73 -3.32
N GLY A 83 -22.27 20.02 -3.18
CA GLY A 83 -23.40 20.52 -2.39
C GLY A 83 -24.18 21.61 -3.12
N ASN A 84 -24.65 22.60 -2.37
CA ASN A 84 -25.48 23.69 -2.87
C ASN A 84 -24.70 24.96 -3.19
N GLN A 85 -23.38 24.86 -3.39
CA GLN A 85 -22.54 26.02 -3.63
C GLN A 85 -22.94 26.77 -4.90
N GLN A 86 -22.95 28.11 -4.88
CA GLN A 86 -23.25 28.96 -6.05
C GLN A 86 -22.24 30.08 -6.19
N VAL A 87 -21.53 30.16 -7.31
CA VAL A 87 -20.58 31.24 -7.61
C VAL A 87 -21.32 32.57 -7.74
N THR A 88 -20.88 33.56 -6.97
CA THR A 88 -21.50 34.91 -6.92
C THR A 88 -20.62 35.98 -7.55
N GLN A 89 -19.30 35.84 -7.49
CA GLN A 89 -18.31 36.76 -8.08
C GLN A 89 -17.09 35.99 -8.56
N HIS A 90 -16.39 36.49 -9.58
CA HIS A 90 -15.17 35.85 -10.09
C HIS A 90 -14.20 36.88 -10.70
N TRP A 91 -12.93 36.50 -10.80
CA TRP A 91 -11.88 37.29 -11.45
C TRP A 91 -10.86 36.38 -12.14
N ASN A 92 -10.16 36.92 -13.14
CA ASN A 92 -9.13 36.23 -13.96
C ASN A 92 -9.62 34.99 -14.74
N ALA A 93 -10.92 34.71 -14.75
CA ALA A 93 -11.60 33.73 -15.59
C ALA A 93 -13.04 34.18 -15.83
N GLY A 94 -13.67 33.80 -16.94
CA GLY A 94 -15.12 33.89 -17.10
C GLY A 94 -15.77 32.62 -16.56
N ILE A 95 -16.61 32.73 -15.52
CA ILE A 95 -17.27 31.57 -14.89
C ILE A 95 -18.77 31.55 -15.21
N THR A 96 -19.26 30.41 -15.68
CA THR A 96 -20.69 30.09 -15.77
C THR A 96 -21.03 28.88 -14.90
N GLN A 97 -22.24 28.84 -14.36
CA GLN A 97 -22.72 27.74 -13.53
C GLN A 97 -24.16 27.36 -13.89
N SER A 98 -24.44 26.06 -13.96
CA SER A 98 -25.78 25.50 -14.11
C SER A 98 -25.98 24.39 -13.08
N GLY A 99 -26.86 24.63 -12.10
CA GLY A 99 -26.99 23.74 -10.95
C GLY A 99 -25.66 23.63 -10.19
N ALA A 100 -25.13 22.41 -10.08
CA ALA A 100 -23.83 22.16 -9.46
C ALA A 100 -22.64 22.25 -10.43
N ALA A 101 -22.88 22.23 -11.75
CA ALA A 101 -21.83 22.19 -12.76
C ALA A 101 -21.29 23.61 -13.02
N VAL A 102 -19.97 23.76 -12.97
CA VAL A 102 -19.26 25.02 -13.16
C VAL A 102 -18.27 24.90 -14.32
N THR A 103 -18.22 25.95 -15.14
CA THR A 103 -17.27 26.08 -16.25
C THR A 103 -16.53 27.40 -16.11
N ALA A 104 -15.21 27.34 -15.97
CA ALA A 104 -14.32 28.50 -15.96
C ALA A 104 -13.50 28.55 -17.26
N LYS A 105 -13.50 29.69 -17.94
CA LYS A 105 -12.76 29.90 -19.19
C LYS A 105 -11.73 31.02 -19.05
N ASN A 106 -10.60 30.85 -19.72
CA ASN A 106 -9.55 31.86 -19.78
C ASN A 106 -10.05 33.24 -20.27
N VAL A 107 -9.42 34.29 -19.75
CA VAL A 107 -9.54 35.65 -20.30
C VAL A 107 -8.45 35.89 -21.36
N SER A 108 -8.46 37.05 -22.00
CA SER A 108 -7.63 37.33 -23.18
C SER A 108 -6.12 37.20 -22.96
N TRP A 109 -5.63 37.39 -21.73
CA TRP A 109 -4.21 37.43 -21.40
C TRP A 109 -3.65 36.15 -20.75
N ASN A 110 -4.49 35.20 -20.34
CA ASN A 110 -4.06 33.95 -19.68
C ASN A 110 -4.46 32.67 -20.43
N GLY A 111 -4.79 32.76 -21.72
CA GLY A 111 -5.26 31.60 -22.49
C GLY A 111 -4.21 30.58 -22.87
N SER A 112 -2.96 30.99 -23.06
CA SER A 112 -1.90 30.09 -23.48
C SER A 112 -1.29 29.37 -22.28
N LEU A 113 -1.34 28.03 -22.29
CA LEU A 113 -0.68 27.16 -21.33
C LEU A 113 0.20 26.15 -22.06
N ALA A 114 1.51 26.43 -22.10
CA ALA A 114 2.49 25.41 -22.48
C ALA A 114 2.48 24.24 -21.48
N THR A 115 3.09 23.12 -21.84
CA THR A 115 3.33 22.02 -20.90
C THR A 115 4.12 22.52 -19.69
N GLY A 116 3.61 22.28 -18.49
CA GLY A 116 4.14 22.76 -17.21
C GLY A 116 3.74 24.20 -16.84
N ALA A 117 3.05 24.94 -17.71
CA ALA A 117 2.59 26.29 -17.40
C ALA A 117 1.24 26.27 -16.64
N SER A 118 1.00 27.32 -15.86
CA SER A 118 -0.20 27.45 -15.03
C SER A 118 -0.97 28.74 -15.26
N ALA A 119 -2.29 28.69 -15.06
CA ALA A 119 -3.15 29.86 -14.96
C ALA A 119 -3.90 29.85 -13.62
N SER A 120 -4.02 31.01 -12.99
CA SER A 120 -4.71 31.17 -11.71
C SER A 120 -5.91 32.11 -11.83
N PHE A 121 -7.02 31.74 -11.19
CA PHE A 121 -8.22 32.55 -11.08
C PHE A 121 -8.85 32.38 -9.70
N GLY A 122 -9.85 33.20 -9.38
CA GLY A 122 -10.54 33.08 -8.10
C GLY A 122 -12.01 33.47 -8.21
N PHE A 123 -12.77 33.07 -7.19
CA PHE A 123 -14.19 33.35 -7.10
C PHE A 123 -14.68 33.39 -5.65
N ASN A 124 -15.78 34.10 -5.44
CA ASN A 124 -16.60 33.98 -4.23
C ASN A 124 -17.85 33.16 -4.58
N ALA A 125 -18.30 32.32 -3.66
CA ALA A 125 -19.51 31.53 -3.80
C ALA A 125 -20.31 31.50 -2.49
N SER A 126 -21.63 31.34 -2.59
CA SER A 126 -22.47 31.03 -1.43
C SER A 126 -22.50 29.53 -1.16
N HIS A 127 -22.82 29.13 0.08
CA HIS A 127 -23.16 27.75 0.45
C HIS A 127 -24.04 27.75 1.69
N SER A 128 -24.67 26.62 2.00
CA SER A 128 -25.19 26.37 3.35
C SER A 128 -24.89 24.94 3.79
N GLY A 129 -24.66 24.74 5.09
CA GLY A 129 -24.16 23.46 5.59
C GLY A 129 -22.72 23.22 5.16
N THR A 130 -22.41 22.01 4.69
CA THR A 130 -21.04 21.58 4.36
C THR A 130 -20.52 22.19 3.07
N ASN A 131 -19.29 22.71 3.09
CA ASN A 131 -18.59 23.22 1.91
C ASN A 131 -17.55 22.21 1.38
N ALA A 132 -18.01 21.14 0.72
CA ALA A 132 -17.12 20.12 0.17
C ALA A 132 -16.35 20.64 -1.07
N VAL A 133 -15.04 20.39 -1.10
CA VAL A 133 -14.17 20.72 -2.24
C VAL A 133 -14.42 19.75 -3.41
N PRO A 134 -14.50 20.23 -4.67
CA PRO A 134 -14.66 19.34 -5.83
C PRO A 134 -13.47 18.38 -5.99
N ALA A 135 -13.77 17.10 -6.23
CA ALA A 135 -12.74 16.05 -6.36
C ALA A 135 -12.27 15.80 -7.80
N VAL A 136 -13.07 16.22 -8.80
CA VAL A 136 -12.80 15.94 -10.21
C VAL A 136 -12.87 17.23 -11.01
N PHE A 137 -11.79 17.51 -11.73
CA PHE A 137 -11.69 18.62 -12.67
C PHE A 137 -11.42 18.08 -14.07
N LYS A 138 -11.88 18.80 -15.10
CA LYS A 138 -11.55 18.54 -16.50
C LYS A 138 -10.98 19.78 -17.16
N LEU A 139 -9.83 19.65 -17.82
CA LEU A 139 -9.27 20.68 -18.68
C LEU A 139 -9.58 20.33 -20.14
N ASN A 140 -10.32 21.21 -20.82
CA ASN A 140 -10.72 21.04 -22.21
C ASN A 140 -11.36 19.66 -22.49
N GLY A 141 -12.18 19.17 -21.55
CA GLY A 141 -12.86 17.87 -21.62
C GLY A 141 -12.05 16.66 -21.16
N VAL A 142 -10.76 16.81 -20.84
CA VAL A 142 -9.89 15.74 -20.34
C VAL A 142 -9.79 15.83 -18.81
N THR A 143 -10.03 14.72 -18.11
CA THR A 143 -9.95 14.66 -16.64
C THR A 143 -8.51 14.95 -16.17
N CYS A 144 -8.36 15.88 -15.22
CA CYS A 144 -7.11 16.14 -14.52
C CYS A 144 -6.84 15.01 -13.52
N ASN A 145 -5.57 14.58 -13.39
CA ASN A 145 -5.21 13.68 -12.30
C ASN A 145 -5.25 14.47 -10.98
N GLY A 146 -5.86 13.87 -9.96
CA GLY A 146 -6.21 14.53 -8.70
C GLY A 146 -4.99 15.10 -7.96
N GLY A 147 -5.17 16.32 -7.46
CA GLY A 147 -4.25 16.96 -6.53
C GLY A 147 -4.61 18.42 -6.29
N THR A 148 -5.69 18.70 -5.54
CA THR A 148 -5.86 20.02 -4.92
C THR A 148 -5.07 20.04 -3.61
N GLY A 149 -3.82 20.47 -3.70
CA GLY A 149 -2.88 20.73 -2.60
C GLY A 149 -1.44 20.84 -3.11
N PRO A 150 -0.71 21.95 -2.87
CA PRO A 150 0.58 22.20 -3.47
C PRO A 150 1.69 21.32 -2.86
N THR A 151 2.39 20.59 -3.73
CA THR A 151 3.83 20.31 -3.54
C THR A 151 4.59 21.46 -4.16
N ASP A 152 4.89 22.50 -3.37
CA ASP A 152 6.04 23.33 -3.72
C ASP A 152 7.29 22.43 -3.73
N PRO A 153 8.19 22.51 -4.73
CA PRO A 153 9.51 21.94 -4.58
C PRO A 153 10.17 22.68 -3.40
N PRO A 154 10.71 21.98 -2.37
CA PRO A 154 11.35 22.64 -1.26
C PRO A 154 12.56 23.42 -1.80
N THR A 155 12.48 24.75 -1.82
CA THR A 155 13.63 25.60 -2.13
C THR A 155 14.49 25.89 -0.90
N ASP A 156 14.04 25.42 0.28
CA ASP A 156 14.89 25.28 1.46
C ASP A 156 14.81 23.83 1.97
N PRO A 157 15.95 23.14 2.19
CA PRO A 157 15.94 21.90 2.93
C PRO A 157 15.40 22.17 4.33
N PRO A 158 14.47 21.34 4.86
CA PRO A 158 14.07 21.44 6.25
C PRO A 158 15.31 21.45 7.15
N PRO A 159 15.30 22.18 8.28
CA PRO A 159 16.37 22.10 9.26
C PRO A 159 16.70 20.63 9.53
N VAL A 160 17.98 20.27 9.50
CA VAL A 160 18.42 18.89 9.78
C VAL A 160 17.75 18.42 11.07
N GLY A 161 16.94 17.36 10.98
CA GLY A 161 16.23 16.79 12.11
C GLY A 161 14.83 17.34 12.41
N SER A 162 14.14 18.03 11.49
CA SER A 162 12.68 18.19 11.57
C SER A 162 11.96 17.11 10.74
N ARG A 163 10.89 16.53 11.28
CA ARG A 163 10.07 15.54 10.55
C ARG A 163 9.52 16.14 9.26
N VAL A 164 9.70 15.43 8.15
CA VAL A 164 9.02 15.72 6.89
C VAL A 164 7.63 15.07 6.88
N ASP A 165 6.77 15.47 5.94
CA ASP A 165 5.42 14.92 5.82
C ASP A 165 5.43 13.43 5.46
N ASN A 166 6.20 13.05 4.44
CA ASN A 166 6.41 11.66 4.05
C ASN A 166 7.92 11.33 4.10
N PRO A 167 8.37 10.42 4.98
CA PRO A 167 9.78 10.08 5.12
C PRO A 167 10.38 9.40 3.88
N TYR A 168 9.57 8.78 3.03
CA TYR A 168 10.01 8.12 1.80
C TYR A 168 10.14 9.08 0.61
N ALA A 169 9.41 10.20 0.62
CA ALA A 169 9.43 11.16 -0.49
C ALA A 169 10.84 11.78 -0.67
N GLY A 170 11.41 11.59 -1.86
CA GLY A 170 12.75 12.11 -2.21
C GLY A 170 13.91 11.44 -1.47
N ALA A 171 13.69 10.32 -0.77
CA ALA A 171 14.73 9.56 -0.10
C ALA A 171 15.03 8.25 -0.83
N LYS A 172 16.28 7.80 -0.75
CA LYS A 172 16.61 6.38 -0.93
C LYS A 172 16.00 5.59 0.22
N VAL A 173 15.89 4.27 0.08
CA VAL A 173 15.52 3.39 1.18
C VAL A 173 16.63 2.40 1.42
N TYR A 174 16.90 2.09 2.69
CA TYR A 174 17.94 1.19 3.15
C TYR A 174 17.81 -0.21 2.54
N VAL A 175 18.89 -0.71 1.94
CA VAL A 175 19.00 -2.11 1.49
C VAL A 175 19.77 -2.90 2.55
N ASN A 176 19.11 -3.89 3.17
CA ASN A 176 19.76 -4.73 4.16
C ASN A 176 20.78 -5.66 3.48
N PRO A 177 22.10 -5.53 3.74
CA PRO A 177 23.12 -6.35 3.09
C PRO A 177 23.00 -7.84 3.41
N GLU A 178 22.51 -8.21 4.60
CA GLU A 178 22.36 -9.62 4.98
C GLU A 178 21.23 -10.31 4.21
N TRP A 179 20.08 -9.63 4.08
CA TRP A 179 18.99 -10.12 3.25
C TRP A 179 19.38 -10.11 1.77
N SER A 180 20.01 -9.03 1.31
CA SER A 180 20.50 -8.90 -0.07
C SER A 180 21.40 -10.05 -0.48
N ALA A 181 22.34 -10.46 0.40
CA ALA A 181 23.22 -11.60 0.15
C ALA A 181 22.45 -12.93 0.06
N LYS A 182 21.47 -13.17 0.94
CA LYS A 182 20.61 -14.38 0.89
C LYS A 182 19.80 -14.43 -0.41
N ALA A 183 19.16 -13.31 -0.76
CA ALA A 183 18.40 -13.19 -2.01
C ALA A 183 19.29 -13.39 -3.24
N ALA A 184 20.45 -12.76 -3.31
CA ALA A 184 21.37 -12.90 -4.44
C ALA A 184 21.94 -14.31 -4.60
N ALA A 185 22.01 -15.10 -3.53
CA ALA A 185 22.47 -16.49 -3.56
C ALA A 185 21.46 -17.46 -4.19
N GLU A 186 20.18 -17.05 -4.28
CA GLU A 186 19.13 -17.85 -4.91
C GLU A 186 19.12 -17.69 -6.44
N PRO A 187 18.83 -18.76 -7.20
CA PRO A 187 18.60 -18.66 -8.64
C PRO A 187 17.60 -17.55 -9.01
N GLY A 188 18.05 -16.58 -9.81
CA GLY A 188 17.23 -15.44 -10.24
C GLY A 188 17.04 -14.34 -9.17
N GLY A 189 17.52 -14.52 -7.95
CA GLY A 189 17.30 -13.59 -6.85
C GLY A 189 18.06 -12.27 -6.97
N THR A 190 19.09 -12.18 -7.82
CA THR A 190 19.75 -10.91 -8.16
C THR A 190 18.82 -9.88 -8.79
N LYS A 191 17.63 -10.29 -9.27
CA LYS A 191 16.60 -9.38 -9.78
C LYS A 191 15.95 -8.53 -8.69
N VAL A 192 16.05 -8.94 -7.42
CA VAL A 192 15.37 -8.29 -6.30
C VAL A 192 16.28 -8.05 -5.10
N SER A 193 17.51 -8.57 -5.10
CA SER A 193 18.45 -8.42 -3.99
C SER A 193 18.84 -6.97 -3.68
N ASP A 194 18.58 -6.03 -4.60
CA ASP A 194 18.80 -4.59 -4.40
C ASP A 194 17.58 -3.86 -3.83
N GLN A 195 16.48 -4.56 -3.56
CA GLN A 195 15.27 -3.97 -2.99
C GLN A 195 15.41 -3.73 -1.49
N PRO A 196 14.85 -2.63 -0.97
CA PRO A 196 14.90 -2.32 0.45
C PRO A 196 13.92 -3.17 1.25
N THR A 197 14.34 -3.67 2.41
CA THR A 197 13.50 -4.49 3.30
C THR A 197 13.54 -3.99 4.74
N GLY A 198 12.53 -4.36 5.55
CA GLY A 198 12.53 -4.09 6.98
C GLY A 198 13.66 -4.82 7.74
N VAL A 199 14.21 -4.16 8.76
CA VAL A 199 15.11 -4.76 9.76
C VAL A 199 14.28 -5.08 11.01
N TRP A 200 14.24 -6.35 11.40
CA TRP A 200 13.38 -6.81 12.47
C TRP A 200 14.13 -6.89 13.80
N LEU A 201 13.67 -6.13 14.79
CA LEU A 201 14.15 -6.23 16.15
C LEU A 201 13.26 -7.21 16.92
N ASP A 202 13.25 -8.49 16.53
CA ASP A 202 12.31 -9.50 17.04
C ASP A 202 12.63 -10.04 18.45
N ARG A 203 13.68 -9.50 19.09
CA ARG A 203 14.17 -9.85 20.44
C ARG A 203 15.18 -8.82 20.93
N ILE A 204 15.43 -8.77 22.23
CA ILE A 204 16.44 -7.91 22.87
C ILE A 204 17.81 -8.14 22.25
N ALA A 205 18.20 -9.40 22.01
CA ALA A 205 19.50 -9.72 21.44
C ALA A 205 19.70 -9.15 20.02
N ALA A 206 18.64 -8.89 19.25
CA ALA A 206 18.74 -8.28 17.92
C ALA A 206 19.20 -6.82 17.96
N ILE A 207 19.13 -6.15 19.12
CA ILE A 207 19.61 -4.78 19.29
C ILE A 207 21.13 -4.72 19.13
N GLU A 208 21.86 -5.68 19.71
CA GLU A 208 23.33 -5.76 19.66
C GLU A 208 23.84 -6.73 18.58
N GLY A 209 22.94 -7.48 17.93
CA GLY A 209 23.27 -8.48 16.92
C GLY A 209 23.26 -9.91 17.48
N VAL A 210 22.83 -10.87 16.65
CA VAL A 210 22.65 -12.28 17.04
C VAL A 210 23.45 -13.17 16.10
N ASN A 211 24.21 -14.13 16.66
CA ASN A 211 24.95 -15.14 15.89
C ASN A 211 25.88 -14.56 14.81
N GLY A 212 26.52 -13.41 15.10
CA GLY A 212 27.39 -12.71 14.17
C GLY A 212 26.66 -11.89 13.10
N GLY A 213 25.33 -11.81 13.17
CA GLY A 213 24.53 -10.90 12.36
C GLY A 213 24.56 -9.46 12.91
N MET A 214 24.19 -8.52 12.05
CA MET A 214 24.19 -7.08 12.35
C MET A 214 23.23 -6.72 13.50
N GLY A 215 23.71 -5.90 14.43
CA GLY A 215 22.87 -5.22 15.41
C GLY A 215 22.23 -3.95 14.84
N LEU A 216 21.42 -3.27 15.65
CA LEU A 216 20.78 -2.01 15.26
C LEU A 216 21.79 -0.94 14.88
N ARG A 217 22.88 -0.79 15.65
CA ARG A 217 23.94 0.19 15.33
C ARG A 217 24.63 -0.12 14.01
N ASP A 218 24.89 -1.39 13.72
CA ASP A 218 25.53 -1.79 12.46
C ASP A 218 24.65 -1.45 11.26
N HIS A 219 23.33 -1.70 11.37
CA HIS A 219 22.37 -1.33 10.34
C HIS A 219 22.28 0.18 10.12
N LEU A 220 22.29 0.97 11.19
CA LEU A 220 22.27 2.43 11.08
C LEU A 220 23.59 2.98 10.51
N ASP A 221 24.72 2.38 10.84
CA ASP A 221 26.03 2.73 10.27
C ASP A 221 26.09 2.43 8.77
N GLU A 222 25.58 1.27 8.35
CA GLU A 222 25.45 0.92 6.94
C GLU A 222 24.44 1.83 6.21
N ALA A 223 23.35 2.22 6.87
CA ALA A 223 22.39 3.18 6.33
C ALA A 223 23.02 4.55 6.08
N LEU A 224 23.87 5.05 7.00
CA LEU A 224 24.65 6.26 6.78
C LEU A 224 25.60 6.13 5.60
N ARG A 225 26.24 4.96 5.43
CA ARG A 225 27.10 4.68 4.28
C ARG A 225 26.33 4.72 2.97
N GLN A 226 25.15 4.09 2.90
CA GLN A 226 24.28 4.07 1.71
C GLN A 226 23.66 5.44 1.41
N LYS A 227 23.38 6.23 2.45
CA LYS A 227 22.85 7.60 2.35
C LYS A 227 23.80 8.47 1.52
N GLY A 228 25.10 8.44 1.83
CA GLY A 228 26.07 9.36 1.26
C GLY A 228 25.64 10.81 1.47
N SER A 229 25.60 11.61 0.39
CA SER A 229 25.13 13.00 0.44
C SER A 229 23.61 13.17 0.30
N GLY A 230 22.86 12.12 -0.06
CA GLY A 230 21.42 12.20 -0.29
C GLY A 230 20.59 11.98 0.98
N GLU A 231 19.28 11.85 0.83
CA GLU A 231 18.36 11.46 1.91
C GLU A 231 18.16 9.94 1.91
N LEU A 232 18.01 9.33 3.08
CA LEU A 232 17.77 7.88 3.19
C LEU A 232 16.82 7.56 4.34
N ALA A 233 15.81 6.74 4.04
CA ALA A 233 14.90 6.13 4.99
C ALA A 233 15.34 4.70 5.33
N ILE A 234 15.47 4.37 6.61
CA ILE A 234 15.65 3.00 7.10
C ILE A 234 14.35 2.53 7.76
N GLN A 235 13.99 1.27 7.51
CA GLN A 235 12.75 0.65 8.00
C GLN A 235 13.09 -0.33 9.12
N LEU A 236 12.55 -0.10 10.32
CA LEU A 236 12.75 -0.91 11.50
C LEU A 236 11.41 -1.48 11.97
N VAL A 237 11.37 -2.75 12.35
CA VAL A 237 10.19 -3.39 12.95
C VAL A 237 10.43 -3.56 14.44
N ILE A 238 9.66 -2.83 15.24
CA ILE A 238 9.61 -2.95 16.70
C ILE A 238 8.59 -4.05 17.00
N TYR A 239 9.04 -5.20 17.50
CA TYR A 239 8.20 -6.39 17.58
C TYR A 239 8.65 -7.33 18.71
N ASN A 240 8.45 -6.89 19.94
CA ASN A 240 8.81 -7.71 21.11
C ASN A 240 7.89 -7.47 22.31
N LEU A 241 6.62 -7.11 22.09
CA LEU A 241 5.65 -6.94 23.18
C LEU A 241 5.63 -8.13 24.15
N PRO A 242 5.37 -7.91 25.45
CA PRO A 242 5.08 -8.97 26.39
C PRO A 242 3.87 -9.78 25.94
N GLY A 243 3.99 -11.11 25.88
CA GLY A 243 2.95 -11.99 25.36
C GLY A 243 2.62 -11.75 23.89
N ARG A 244 3.63 -11.38 23.08
CA ARG A 244 3.55 -11.19 21.61
C ARG A 244 2.77 -12.31 20.93
N ASP A 245 2.03 -11.95 19.88
CA ASP A 245 1.19 -12.86 19.09
C ASP A 245 0.21 -13.66 19.94
N CYS A 246 -0.58 -13.00 20.78
CA CYS A 246 -1.46 -13.71 21.72
C CYS A 246 -2.46 -14.67 21.04
N ALA A 247 -2.67 -14.54 19.72
CA ALA A 247 -3.54 -15.37 18.90
C ALA A 247 -2.81 -16.47 18.09
N ALA A 248 -1.48 -16.54 18.15
CA ALA A 248 -0.64 -17.47 17.41
C ALA A 248 0.46 -18.08 18.30
N LEU A 249 1.31 -18.93 17.72
CA LEU A 249 2.42 -19.61 18.40
C LEU A 249 3.76 -19.52 17.64
N ALA A 250 3.75 -19.25 16.33
CA ALA A 250 4.93 -19.42 15.47
C ALA A 250 6.02 -18.41 15.77
N SER A 251 5.59 -17.19 16.09
CA SER A 251 6.42 -16.05 16.40
C SER A 251 6.18 -15.57 17.83
N ASN A 252 5.85 -16.48 18.78
CA ASN A 252 5.82 -16.12 20.20
C ASN A 252 7.10 -15.36 20.61
N GLY A 253 6.91 -14.28 21.38
CA GLY A 253 8.00 -13.44 21.86
C GLY A 253 8.75 -14.07 23.02
N GLU A 254 9.97 -13.59 23.28
CA GLU A 254 10.78 -14.01 24.42
C GLU A 254 10.22 -13.47 25.76
N LEU A 255 9.43 -12.41 25.71
CA LEU A 255 8.84 -11.76 26.88
C LEU A 255 7.47 -12.36 27.18
N GLY A 256 7.33 -12.96 28.36
CA GLY A 256 6.09 -13.44 28.90
C GLY A 256 5.06 -12.33 29.17
N PRO A 257 3.78 -12.67 29.39
CA PRO A 257 2.67 -11.71 29.38
C PRO A 257 2.74 -10.64 30.48
N THR A 258 3.52 -10.84 31.53
CA THR A 258 3.68 -9.91 32.66
C THR A 258 4.97 -9.08 32.61
N GLU A 259 5.83 -9.28 31.61
CA GLU A 259 7.18 -8.72 31.54
C GLU A 259 7.26 -7.32 30.91
N ILE A 260 6.22 -6.50 31.11
CA ILE A 260 6.17 -5.13 30.58
C ILE A 260 7.31 -4.24 31.07
N GLY A 261 7.85 -4.50 32.27
CA GLY A 261 9.04 -3.81 32.77
C GLY A 261 10.25 -4.03 31.87
N ARG A 262 10.54 -5.29 31.52
CA ARG A 262 11.67 -5.66 30.65
C ARG A 262 11.50 -5.12 29.24
N TYR A 263 10.29 -5.20 28.68
CA TYR A 263 9.99 -4.57 27.40
C TYR A 263 10.33 -3.08 27.38
N LYS A 264 10.00 -2.35 28.45
CA LYS A 264 10.33 -0.92 28.56
C LYS A 264 11.84 -0.71 28.67
N THR A 265 12.50 -1.36 29.64
CA THR A 265 13.87 -1.01 30.06
C THR A 265 14.99 -1.75 29.32
N GLU A 266 14.73 -2.97 28.83
CA GLU A 266 15.72 -3.82 28.16
C GLU A 266 15.54 -3.83 26.63
N TYR A 267 14.38 -3.38 26.13
CA TYR A 267 14.07 -3.39 24.70
C TYR A 267 13.84 -1.97 24.14
N ILE A 268 12.77 -1.27 24.55
CA ILE A 268 12.46 0.06 23.99
C ILE A 268 13.49 1.12 24.39
N ASP A 269 13.92 1.15 25.66
CA ASP A 269 14.88 2.14 26.15
C ASP A 269 16.23 2.09 25.39
N PRO A 270 16.89 0.93 25.23
CA PRO A 270 18.12 0.83 24.44
C PRO A 270 17.92 1.22 22.96
N ILE A 271 16.82 0.79 22.34
CA ILE A 271 16.50 1.19 20.95
C ILE A 271 16.40 2.70 20.86
N ALA A 272 15.55 3.34 21.68
CA ALA A 272 15.37 4.78 21.66
C ALA A 272 16.68 5.54 21.93
N GLN A 273 17.54 5.04 22.81
CA GLN A 273 18.86 5.61 23.07
C GLN A 273 19.77 5.54 21.83
N ILE A 274 19.77 4.41 21.11
CA ILE A 274 20.54 4.25 19.87
C ILE A 274 20.00 5.19 18.79
N LEU A 275 18.68 5.25 18.58
CA LEU A 275 18.08 6.09 17.55
C LEU A 275 18.29 7.59 17.82
N ALA A 276 18.39 7.99 19.10
CA ALA A 276 18.63 9.38 19.52
C ALA A 276 20.09 9.82 19.39
N ASP A 277 21.02 8.90 19.08
CA ASP A 277 22.43 9.23 18.90
C ASP A 277 22.59 10.28 17.77
N PRO A 278 23.23 11.45 18.04
CA PRO A 278 23.41 12.51 17.04
C PRO A 278 24.07 12.04 15.75
N LYS A 279 24.86 10.95 15.79
CA LYS A 279 25.43 10.30 14.61
C LYS A 279 24.37 9.97 13.56
N TYR A 280 23.16 9.58 13.97
CA TYR A 280 22.09 9.13 13.09
C TYR A 280 21.07 10.21 12.75
N ALA A 281 21.23 11.45 13.23
CA ALA A 281 20.26 12.53 13.05
C ALA A 281 19.95 12.87 11.57
N GLY A 282 20.84 12.50 10.65
CA GLY A 282 20.64 12.68 9.21
C GLY A 282 19.86 11.56 8.52
N LEU A 283 19.55 10.45 9.20
CA LEU A 283 18.69 9.39 8.66
C LEU A 283 17.22 9.71 8.90
N ARG A 284 16.33 9.21 8.05
CA ARG A 284 14.90 9.11 8.36
C ARG A 284 14.64 7.70 8.86
N ILE A 285 14.20 7.55 10.10
CA ILE A 285 14.08 6.24 10.74
C ILE A 285 12.60 5.91 10.85
N VAL A 286 12.13 4.99 10.02
CA VAL A 286 10.74 4.56 10.01
C VAL A 286 10.58 3.34 10.90
N THR A 287 9.69 3.42 11.89
CA THR A 287 9.43 2.34 12.83
C THR A 287 8.03 1.80 12.62
N THR A 288 7.92 0.53 12.23
CA THR A 288 6.67 -0.23 12.32
C THR A 288 6.52 -0.73 13.75
N VAL A 289 5.47 -0.25 14.44
CA VAL A 289 5.30 -0.49 15.87
C VAL A 289 4.32 -1.64 16.11
N GLU A 290 4.89 -2.76 16.57
CA GLU A 290 4.24 -3.91 17.17
C GLU A 290 3.12 -4.51 16.31
N ILE A 291 3.53 -5.24 15.28
CA ILE A 291 2.63 -6.01 14.42
C ILE A 291 1.87 -7.09 15.21
N ASP A 292 0.73 -7.53 14.68
CA ASP A 292 -0.11 -8.60 15.25
C ASP A 292 -0.39 -8.44 16.76
N SER A 293 -0.64 -7.19 17.18
CA SER A 293 -0.81 -6.84 18.60
C SER A 293 -2.20 -6.28 18.91
N LEU A 294 -2.41 -4.97 18.83
CA LEU A 294 -3.64 -4.28 19.23
C LEU A 294 -4.91 -4.83 18.57
N PRO A 295 -4.92 -5.18 17.26
CA PRO A 295 -6.10 -5.77 16.63
C PRO A 295 -6.60 -7.06 17.29
N ASN A 296 -5.70 -7.84 17.94
CA ASN A 296 -6.08 -9.04 18.69
C ASN A 296 -6.99 -8.72 19.89
N LEU A 297 -6.87 -7.54 20.50
CA LEU A 297 -7.70 -7.14 21.66
C LEU A 297 -9.16 -6.84 21.29
N VAL A 298 -9.43 -6.71 19.98
CA VAL A 298 -10.77 -6.50 19.40
C VAL A 298 -11.36 -7.82 18.91
N THR A 299 -10.52 -8.62 18.23
CA THR A 299 -10.98 -9.75 17.42
C THR A 299 -10.77 -11.10 18.10
N ASN A 300 -9.83 -11.23 19.03
CA ASN A 300 -9.34 -12.52 19.53
C ASN A 300 -9.44 -12.64 21.06
N VAL A 301 -10.48 -12.03 21.64
CA VAL A 301 -10.77 -12.04 23.08
C VAL A 301 -12.20 -12.47 23.37
N THR A 302 -12.45 -13.00 24.55
CA THR A 302 -13.78 -13.43 25.01
C THR A 302 -14.78 -12.26 24.92
N PRO A 303 -16.01 -12.50 24.42
CA PRO A 303 -16.64 -13.79 24.10
C PRO A 303 -16.54 -14.21 22.62
N ARG A 304 -15.61 -13.66 21.83
CA ARG A 304 -15.48 -14.00 20.41
C ARG A 304 -15.18 -15.51 20.25
N PRO A 305 -15.73 -16.20 19.23
CA PRO A 305 -15.37 -17.60 18.92
C PRO A 305 -13.88 -17.79 18.62
N THR A 306 -13.21 -16.71 18.28
CA THR A 306 -11.78 -16.59 17.98
C THR A 306 -10.95 -16.21 19.21
N ALA A 307 -11.50 -16.24 20.42
CA ALA A 307 -10.75 -15.91 21.63
C ALA A 307 -9.54 -16.83 21.87
N THR A 308 -8.46 -16.31 22.46
CA THR A 308 -7.44 -17.13 23.15
C THR A 308 -7.32 -16.72 24.62
N PRO A 309 -6.92 -17.65 25.50
CA PRO A 309 -6.56 -17.31 26.88
C PRO A 309 -5.46 -16.23 26.95
N ASN A 310 -4.47 -16.29 26.06
CA ASN A 310 -3.37 -15.33 26.04
C ASN A 310 -3.87 -13.92 25.70
N CYS A 311 -4.73 -13.76 24.70
CA CYS A 311 -5.27 -12.45 24.35
C CYS A 311 -6.19 -11.91 25.45
N ASP A 312 -6.95 -12.77 26.14
CA ASP A 312 -7.72 -12.38 27.32
C ASP A 312 -6.80 -11.86 28.44
N VAL A 313 -5.67 -12.52 28.69
CA VAL A 313 -4.64 -12.03 29.62
C VAL A 313 -4.09 -10.66 29.18
N MET A 314 -3.75 -10.50 27.90
CA MET A 314 -3.18 -9.24 27.39
C MET A 314 -4.17 -8.09 27.43
N LYS A 315 -5.46 -8.36 27.22
CA LYS A 315 -6.53 -7.38 27.39
C LYS A 315 -6.73 -7.03 28.86
N ALA A 316 -6.73 -8.02 29.74
CA ALA A 316 -6.96 -7.83 31.18
C ALA A 316 -5.84 -7.04 31.86
N ASN A 317 -4.58 -7.29 31.50
CA ASN A 317 -3.43 -6.58 32.09
C ASN A 317 -3.14 -5.23 31.39
N GLY A 318 -3.64 -5.04 30.17
CA GLY A 318 -3.47 -3.85 29.34
C GLY A 318 -2.07 -3.67 28.75
N ASN A 319 -1.22 -4.70 28.78
CA ASN A 319 0.21 -4.57 28.44
C ASN A 319 0.46 -4.31 26.95
N TYR A 320 -0.43 -4.72 26.04
CA TYR A 320 -0.35 -4.32 24.62
C TYR A 320 -0.56 -2.80 24.47
N VAL A 321 -1.64 -2.26 25.03
CA VAL A 321 -1.95 -0.82 24.99
C VAL A 321 -0.83 0.00 25.65
N LYS A 322 -0.36 -0.45 26.82
CA LYS A 322 0.75 0.21 27.55
C LYS A 322 2.07 0.09 26.78
N GLY A 323 2.42 -1.08 26.25
CA GLY A 323 3.67 -1.29 25.54
C GLY A 323 3.74 -0.48 24.25
N VAL A 324 2.68 -0.46 23.45
CA VAL A 324 2.60 0.39 22.25
C VAL A 324 2.66 1.87 22.62
N GLY A 325 1.87 2.32 23.61
CA GLY A 325 1.92 3.71 24.07
C GLY A 325 3.32 4.14 24.53
N TYR A 326 4.01 3.28 25.28
CA TYR A 326 5.37 3.55 25.75
C TYR A 326 6.38 3.63 24.59
N ALA A 327 6.32 2.69 23.63
CA ALA A 327 7.14 2.72 22.43
C ALA A 327 6.91 3.99 21.62
N LEU A 328 5.66 4.37 21.38
CA LEU A 328 5.31 5.60 20.68
C LEU A 328 5.84 6.85 21.39
N ALA A 329 5.71 6.94 22.72
CA ALA A 329 6.23 8.06 23.48
C ALA A 329 7.76 8.18 23.37
N LYS A 330 8.48 7.07 23.53
CA LYS A 330 9.95 7.04 23.59
C LYS A 330 10.58 7.24 22.21
N LEU A 331 10.10 6.50 21.21
CA LEU A 331 10.58 6.60 19.83
C LEU A 331 10.13 7.94 19.21
N GLY A 332 8.90 8.37 19.51
CA GLY A 332 8.34 9.64 19.07
C GLY A 332 9.04 10.88 19.64
N ALA A 333 9.81 10.75 20.73
CA ALA A 333 10.66 11.83 21.23
C ALA A 333 11.92 12.07 20.37
N VAL A 334 12.29 11.11 19.52
CA VAL A 334 13.43 11.21 18.62
C VAL A 334 13.00 11.90 17.32
N LYS A 335 13.63 13.03 17.00
CA LYS A 335 13.12 13.98 16.00
C LYS A 335 13.11 13.46 14.56
N ASN A 336 13.96 12.49 14.24
CA ASN A 336 14.06 11.87 12.92
C ASN A 336 13.45 10.45 12.86
N VAL A 337 12.70 10.06 13.90
CA VAL A 337 11.92 8.81 13.92
C VAL A 337 10.47 9.06 13.51
N TYR A 338 9.91 8.17 12.70
CA TYR A 338 8.56 8.22 12.12
C TYR A 338 7.83 6.93 12.48
N ASN A 339 6.95 6.97 13.49
CA ASN A 339 6.24 5.78 13.95
C ASN A 339 5.01 5.50 13.08
N TYR A 340 4.95 4.30 12.51
CA TYR A 340 3.77 3.74 11.85
C TYR A 340 3.24 2.58 12.69
N VAL A 341 2.03 2.72 13.21
CA VAL A 341 1.38 1.67 14.02
C VAL A 341 0.81 0.61 13.09
N ASP A 342 0.99 -0.68 13.41
CA ASP A 342 0.36 -1.75 12.63
C ASP A 342 -1.16 -1.71 12.76
N ALA A 343 -1.83 -1.75 11.62
CA ALA A 343 -3.29 -1.72 11.49
C ALA A 343 -3.82 -3.01 10.86
N GLY A 344 -3.13 -4.14 11.03
CA GLY A 344 -3.57 -5.43 10.47
C GLY A 344 -3.73 -5.38 8.95
N HIS A 345 -4.83 -5.94 8.44
CA HIS A 345 -5.12 -6.00 7.01
C HIS A 345 -6.64 -6.10 6.78
N HIS A 346 -7.10 -5.90 5.54
CA HIS A 346 -8.54 -5.87 5.25
C HIS A 346 -9.24 -7.19 5.60
N GLY A 347 -8.56 -8.31 5.35
CA GLY A 347 -9.01 -9.66 5.66
C GLY A 347 -9.03 -10.02 7.15
N TRP A 348 -8.74 -9.06 8.02
CA TRP A 348 -8.87 -9.18 9.48
C TRP A 348 -9.82 -8.13 10.05
N LEU A 349 -9.63 -6.86 9.67
CA LEU A 349 -10.30 -5.71 10.28
C LEU A 349 -11.34 -5.04 9.39
N GLY A 350 -11.57 -5.56 8.19
CA GLY A 350 -12.46 -4.95 7.21
C GLY A 350 -13.96 -5.08 7.50
N TRP A 351 -14.36 -5.86 8.51
CA TRP A 351 -15.75 -5.99 8.93
C TRP A 351 -16.21 -4.83 9.81
N ASP A 352 -17.50 -4.48 9.71
CA ASP A 352 -18.11 -3.33 10.39
C ASP A 352 -17.87 -3.34 11.91
N ASP A 353 -17.91 -4.52 12.54
CA ASP A 353 -17.75 -4.71 13.99
C ASP A 353 -16.28 -4.74 14.45
N ASN A 354 -15.33 -4.89 13.53
CA ASN A 354 -13.90 -4.88 13.80
C ASN A 354 -13.27 -3.52 13.48
N PHE A 355 -13.69 -2.90 12.38
CA PHE A 355 -13.05 -1.73 11.78
C PHE A 355 -12.98 -0.54 12.74
N GLY A 356 -14.15 -0.02 13.16
CA GLY A 356 -14.22 1.13 14.06
C GLY A 356 -13.66 0.83 15.46
N ALA A 357 -13.89 -0.38 15.98
CA ALA A 357 -13.35 -0.81 17.26
C ALA A 357 -11.82 -0.86 17.25
N SER A 358 -11.21 -1.22 16.12
CA SER A 358 -9.76 -1.23 15.95
C SER A 358 -9.19 0.19 15.88
N ALA A 359 -9.84 1.09 15.15
CA ALA A 359 -9.44 2.51 15.17
C ALA A 359 -9.46 3.09 16.61
N GLN A 360 -10.45 2.71 17.43
CA GLN A 360 -10.50 3.11 18.83
C GLN A 360 -9.37 2.51 19.68
N ILE A 361 -9.02 1.23 19.53
CA ILE A 361 -7.90 0.64 20.29
C ILE A 361 -6.56 1.28 19.89
N PHE A 362 -6.39 1.64 18.61
CA PHE A 362 -5.21 2.37 18.15
C PHE A 362 -5.11 3.74 18.81
N LYS A 363 -6.21 4.50 18.87
CA LYS A 363 -6.25 5.79 19.57
C LYS A 363 -5.95 5.62 21.07
N GLN A 364 -6.53 4.61 21.71
CA GLN A 364 -6.29 4.32 23.12
C GLN A 364 -4.80 4.09 23.39
N ALA A 365 -4.13 3.27 22.58
CA ALA A 365 -2.69 3.02 22.69
C ALA A 365 -1.86 4.28 22.39
N ALA A 366 -2.21 5.04 21.35
CA ALA A 366 -1.52 6.28 20.98
C ALA A 366 -1.56 7.35 22.08
N THR A 367 -2.54 7.29 22.98
CA THR A 367 -2.67 8.18 24.15
C THR A 367 -2.32 7.54 25.50
N ALA A 368 -1.77 6.33 25.50
CA ALA A 368 -1.35 5.64 26.71
C ALA A 368 0.08 6.01 27.11
N GLU A 369 0.44 5.82 28.38
CA GLU A 369 1.83 5.89 28.88
C GLU A 369 2.55 7.22 28.55
N GLY A 370 1.80 8.32 28.51
CA GLY A 370 2.34 9.65 28.21
C GLY A 370 2.55 9.93 26.72
N SER A 371 2.18 9.00 25.84
CA SER A 371 2.13 9.28 24.40
C SER A 371 0.94 10.15 24.03
N THR A 372 1.00 10.74 22.83
CA THR A 372 -0.10 11.44 22.20
C THR A 372 -0.21 11.01 20.73
N VAL A 373 -1.33 11.32 20.09
CA VAL A 373 -1.51 11.05 18.65
C VAL A 373 -0.44 11.72 17.76
N ALA A 374 0.22 12.78 18.23
CA ALA A 374 1.33 13.43 17.53
C ALA A 374 2.61 12.57 17.45
N ASN A 375 2.70 11.51 18.28
CA ASN A 375 3.78 10.53 18.19
C ASN A 375 3.50 9.45 17.13
N VAL A 376 2.32 9.44 16.51
CA VAL A 376 1.96 8.53 15.42
C VAL A 376 2.07 9.30 14.11
N HIS A 377 3.05 8.94 13.29
CA HIS A 377 3.24 9.53 11.97
C HIS A 377 2.25 8.94 10.95
N GLY A 378 1.94 7.65 11.12
CA GLY A 378 1.03 6.95 10.22
C GLY A 378 0.67 5.56 10.72
N PHE A 379 0.12 4.76 9.81
CA PHE A 379 -0.20 3.36 10.05
C PHE A 379 0.30 2.50 8.90
N ILE A 380 0.59 1.22 9.17
CA ILE A 380 0.93 0.24 8.14
C ILE A 380 -0.11 -0.87 8.12
N VAL A 381 -0.47 -1.34 6.92
CA VAL A 381 -1.33 -2.50 6.72
C VAL A 381 -0.59 -3.60 5.97
N ASN A 382 -1.10 -4.82 6.07
CA ASN A 382 -0.62 -6.02 5.38
C ASN A 382 0.77 -6.50 5.81
N THR A 383 1.31 -6.01 6.93
CA THR A 383 2.66 -6.38 7.39
C THR A 383 2.81 -7.89 7.51
N ALA A 384 3.76 -8.47 6.79
CA ALA A 384 3.97 -9.92 6.71
C ALA A 384 2.73 -10.74 6.27
N ASN A 385 1.78 -10.13 5.56
CA ASN A 385 0.58 -10.81 5.06
C ASN A 385 0.55 -10.82 3.53
N TYR A 386 -0.58 -11.23 2.96
CA TYR A 386 -0.71 -11.62 1.55
C TYR A 386 -1.95 -11.02 0.88
N SER A 387 -2.74 -10.19 1.56
CA SER A 387 -3.92 -9.58 0.93
C SER A 387 -3.52 -8.78 -0.31
N ALA A 388 -4.22 -8.99 -1.42
CA ALA A 388 -3.95 -8.28 -2.67
C ALA A 388 -3.90 -6.76 -2.46
N LEU A 389 -2.97 -6.09 -3.14
CA LEU A 389 -2.87 -4.63 -3.11
C LEU A 389 -4.17 -3.98 -3.61
N LYS A 390 -4.71 -4.49 -4.70
CA LYS A 390 -5.95 -4.05 -5.34
C LYS A 390 -6.60 -5.21 -6.08
N GLU A 391 -7.93 -5.35 -5.99
CA GLU A 391 -8.72 -6.28 -6.80
C GLU A 391 -9.47 -5.50 -7.90
N ASP A 392 -9.21 -5.80 -9.18
CA ASP A 392 -9.82 -5.08 -10.31
C ASP A 392 -10.95 -5.85 -11.00
N HIS A 393 -11.04 -7.17 -10.74
CA HIS A 393 -11.94 -8.06 -11.47
C HIS A 393 -13.31 -8.26 -10.81
N PHE A 394 -13.48 -7.73 -9.60
CA PHE A 394 -14.76 -7.70 -8.90
C PHE A 394 -14.74 -6.62 -7.82
N THR A 395 -15.90 -6.18 -7.37
CA THR A 395 -16.03 -5.25 -6.23
C THR A 395 -17.17 -5.67 -5.30
N ILE A 396 -17.14 -5.19 -4.05
CA ILE A 396 -18.20 -5.40 -3.05
C ILE A 396 -19.58 -4.90 -3.51
N ASN A 397 -19.62 -4.00 -4.50
CA ASN A 397 -20.85 -3.40 -5.05
C ASN A 397 -21.47 -4.26 -6.15
N ASP A 398 -20.76 -5.28 -6.63
CA ASP A 398 -21.26 -6.15 -7.69
C ASP A 398 -22.41 -7.04 -7.21
N THR A 399 -23.25 -7.43 -8.16
CA THR A 399 -24.29 -8.43 -7.94
C THR A 399 -24.24 -9.50 -9.02
N VAL A 400 -24.48 -10.75 -8.64
CA VAL A 400 -24.59 -11.89 -9.55
C VAL A 400 -25.94 -12.54 -9.31
N ASN A 401 -26.78 -12.58 -10.34
CA ASN A 401 -28.16 -13.12 -10.25
C ASN A 401 -28.98 -12.51 -9.10
N GLY A 402 -28.81 -11.21 -8.84
CA GLY A 402 -29.49 -10.48 -7.77
C GLY A 402 -28.93 -10.71 -6.36
N GLN A 403 -27.89 -11.53 -6.18
CA GLN A 403 -27.15 -11.65 -4.92
C GLN A 403 -25.94 -10.72 -4.90
N SER A 404 -25.70 -10.05 -3.77
CA SER A 404 -24.50 -9.23 -3.58
C SER A 404 -23.25 -10.11 -3.49
N VAL A 405 -22.16 -9.69 -4.14
CA VAL A 405 -20.85 -10.35 -4.03
C VAL A 405 -20.35 -10.47 -2.58
N ARG A 406 -20.80 -9.59 -1.69
CA ARG A 406 -20.50 -9.68 -0.24
C ARG A 406 -21.03 -10.94 0.42
N THR A 407 -21.99 -11.65 -0.19
CA THR A 407 -22.46 -12.95 0.34
C THR A 407 -21.62 -14.13 -0.14
N SER A 408 -20.60 -13.92 -0.97
CA SER A 408 -19.64 -14.97 -1.34
C SER A 408 -18.86 -15.43 -0.11
N LYS A 409 -18.42 -16.69 -0.11
CA LYS A 409 -17.65 -17.27 1.00
C LYS A 409 -16.30 -16.61 1.24
N TRP A 410 -15.70 -16.04 0.18
CA TRP A 410 -14.41 -15.37 0.28
C TRP A 410 -14.54 -13.97 0.87
N VAL A 411 -15.52 -13.17 0.41
CA VAL A 411 -15.73 -11.80 0.91
C VAL A 411 -16.39 -11.82 2.28
N ASP A 412 -17.32 -12.76 2.53
CA ASP A 412 -17.98 -13.00 3.82
C ASP A 412 -18.44 -11.71 4.54
N TRP A 413 -19.18 -10.86 3.84
CA TRP A 413 -19.67 -9.56 4.32
C TRP A 413 -18.61 -8.51 4.66
N ASN A 414 -17.34 -8.72 4.33
CA ASN A 414 -16.31 -7.69 4.44
C ASN A 414 -16.68 -6.44 3.61
N ARG A 415 -16.20 -5.27 4.04
CA ARG A 415 -16.38 -3.98 3.35
C ARG A 415 -15.26 -3.68 2.37
N TYR A 416 -14.25 -4.53 2.29
CA TYR A 416 -13.07 -4.34 1.47
C TYR A 416 -12.66 -5.67 0.87
N THR A 417 -12.03 -5.63 -0.30
CA THR A 417 -11.51 -6.79 -1.03
C THR A 417 -10.01 -6.73 -1.24
N ASP A 418 -9.40 -5.60 -0.86
CA ASP A 418 -7.99 -5.32 -1.06
C ASP A 418 -7.45 -4.33 -0.01
N GLU A 419 -6.13 -4.20 0.02
CA GLU A 419 -5.44 -3.35 0.99
C GLU A 419 -5.51 -1.86 0.66
N LEU A 420 -5.53 -1.47 -0.62
CA LEU A 420 -5.57 -0.06 -0.98
C LEU A 420 -6.87 0.61 -0.49
N SER A 421 -8.02 0.00 -0.79
CA SER A 421 -9.32 0.53 -0.34
C SER A 421 -9.45 0.52 1.18
N TYR A 422 -8.95 -0.54 1.83
CA TYR A 422 -8.92 -0.66 3.28
C TYR A 422 -8.03 0.40 3.94
N ALA A 423 -6.81 0.60 3.45
CA ALA A 423 -5.87 1.58 4.00
C ALA A 423 -6.43 3.00 3.90
N GLN A 424 -7.01 3.37 2.76
CA GLN A 424 -7.61 4.69 2.57
C GLN A 424 -8.82 4.91 3.48
N ALA A 425 -9.66 3.90 3.67
CA ALA A 425 -10.79 3.99 4.59
C ALA A 425 -10.32 4.08 6.05
N MET A 426 -9.33 3.27 6.45
CA MET A 426 -8.79 3.27 7.81
C MET A 426 -8.15 4.60 8.13
N ARG A 427 -7.39 5.19 7.20
CA ARG A 427 -6.86 6.55 7.30
C ARG A 427 -7.96 7.57 7.60
N ASN A 428 -9.04 7.55 6.81
CA ASN A 428 -10.15 8.49 6.98
C ASN A 428 -10.82 8.35 8.35
N GLU A 429 -11.02 7.12 8.83
CA GLU A 429 -11.56 6.85 10.16
C GLU A 429 -10.64 7.35 11.27
N LEU A 430 -9.33 7.13 11.13
CA LEU A 430 -8.33 7.58 12.10
C LEU A 430 -8.28 9.10 12.20
N VAL A 431 -8.27 9.80 11.06
CA VAL A 431 -8.38 11.27 11.02
C VAL A 431 -9.68 11.73 11.67
N ARG A 432 -10.81 11.09 11.35
CA ARG A 432 -12.13 11.42 11.92
C ARG A 432 -12.14 11.31 13.45
N ILE A 433 -11.44 10.33 14.01
CA ILE A 433 -11.36 10.14 15.47
C ILE A 433 -10.24 10.95 16.13
N GLY A 434 -9.52 11.79 15.40
CA GLY A 434 -8.62 12.80 15.95
C GLY A 434 -7.12 12.51 15.84
N PHE A 435 -6.70 11.61 14.94
CA PHE A 435 -5.31 11.59 14.46
C PHE A 435 -5.07 12.76 13.49
N ASP A 436 -3.79 13.07 13.23
CA ASP A 436 -3.40 14.17 12.33
C ASP A 436 -3.97 13.95 10.92
N SER A 437 -4.51 15.00 10.30
CA SER A 437 -5.07 14.93 8.94
C SER A 437 -4.01 14.63 7.87
N LYS A 438 -2.73 14.82 8.21
CA LYS A 438 -1.56 14.49 7.39
C LYS A 438 -1.03 13.08 7.61
N LEU A 439 -1.60 12.28 8.52
CA LEU A 439 -1.14 10.92 8.75
C LEU A 439 -1.11 10.14 7.42
N GLY A 440 -0.06 9.36 7.21
CA GLY A 440 0.12 8.54 6.03
C GLY A 440 -0.08 7.05 6.29
N MET A 441 -0.39 6.30 5.23
CA MET A 441 -0.49 4.84 5.28
C MET A 441 0.68 4.18 4.57
N LEU A 442 1.17 3.06 5.10
CA LEU A 442 2.05 2.15 4.39
C LEU A 442 1.29 0.86 4.05
N ILE A 443 1.65 0.23 2.94
CA ILE A 443 1.16 -1.10 2.59
C ILE A 443 2.38 -2.00 2.39
N ASP A 444 2.51 -3.06 3.19
CA ASP A 444 3.51 -4.09 2.94
C ASP A 444 3.10 -4.88 1.69
N THR A 445 3.90 -4.74 0.65
CA THR A 445 3.70 -5.34 -0.68
C THR A 445 4.71 -6.45 -0.96
N SER A 446 5.46 -6.88 0.06
CA SER A 446 6.51 -7.89 -0.07
C SER A 446 6.05 -9.18 -0.74
N ARG A 447 4.83 -9.65 -0.46
CA ARG A 447 4.37 -11.00 -0.86
C ARG A 447 2.91 -11.06 -1.36
N ASN A 448 2.35 -9.93 -1.78
CA ASN A 448 0.94 -9.83 -2.14
C ASN A 448 0.66 -9.64 -3.65
N GLY A 449 1.63 -9.96 -4.50
CA GLY A 449 1.48 -9.77 -5.94
C GLY A 449 0.49 -10.72 -6.58
N TRP A 450 0.47 -11.99 -6.16
CA TRP A 450 -0.38 -13.04 -6.75
C TRP A 450 -0.30 -13.08 -8.28
N GLY A 451 0.93 -13.14 -8.79
CA GLY A 451 1.24 -13.25 -10.21
C GLY A 451 1.30 -14.70 -10.70
N GLY A 452 2.20 -14.91 -11.68
CA GLY A 452 2.34 -16.20 -12.34
C GLY A 452 1.17 -16.55 -13.25
N THR A 453 1.20 -17.74 -13.83
CA THR A 453 0.22 -18.20 -14.82
C THR A 453 -1.18 -18.46 -14.24
N ALA A 454 -1.31 -18.48 -12.91
CA ALA A 454 -2.57 -18.70 -12.21
C ALA A 454 -3.32 -17.39 -11.91
N ARG A 455 -2.71 -16.22 -12.10
CA ARG A 455 -3.36 -14.92 -11.91
C ARG A 455 -4.52 -14.76 -12.90
N PRO A 456 -5.76 -14.48 -12.44
CA PRO A 456 -6.87 -14.23 -13.35
C PRO A 456 -6.64 -13.02 -14.26
N THR A 457 -7.02 -13.16 -15.53
CA THR A 457 -6.91 -12.10 -16.54
C THR A 457 -8.22 -11.33 -16.73
N GLY A 458 -9.26 -11.65 -15.96
CA GLY A 458 -10.58 -11.03 -16.03
C GLY A 458 -11.51 -11.54 -14.93
N PRO A 459 -12.75 -11.02 -14.87
CA PRO A 459 -13.77 -11.47 -13.92
C PRO A 459 -14.11 -12.95 -14.09
N GLY A 460 -14.56 -13.58 -13.00
CA GLY A 460 -15.10 -14.94 -13.03
C GLY A 460 -16.46 -15.03 -13.74
N ALA A 461 -16.96 -16.26 -13.90
CA ALA A 461 -18.26 -16.48 -14.52
C ALA A 461 -19.41 -16.03 -13.60
N THR A 462 -20.42 -15.36 -14.15
CA THR A 462 -21.58 -14.82 -13.41
C THR A 462 -22.67 -15.88 -13.15
N THR A 463 -22.27 -17.10 -12.77
CA THR A 463 -23.18 -18.23 -12.46
C THR A 463 -23.59 -18.25 -11.00
N SER A 464 -22.69 -17.87 -10.09
CA SER A 464 -22.94 -17.62 -8.67
C SER A 464 -21.94 -16.58 -8.15
N VAL A 465 -22.25 -15.95 -7.02
CA VAL A 465 -21.30 -14.99 -6.38
C VAL A 465 -19.95 -15.66 -6.06
N ASP A 466 -19.95 -16.92 -5.62
CA ASP A 466 -18.71 -17.66 -5.34
C ASP A 466 -17.91 -17.90 -6.62
N THR A 467 -18.54 -18.34 -7.72
CA THR A 467 -17.84 -18.59 -9.00
C THR A 467 -17.27 -17.31 -9.60
N TYR A 468 -18.01 -16.21 -9.46
CA TYR A 468 -17.59 -14.89 -9.93
C TYR A 468 -16.35 -14.41 -9.18
N VAL A 469 -16.39 -14.47 -7.83
CA VAL A 469 -15.28 -14.05 -6.98
C VAL A 469 -14.08 -14.96 -7.13
N ASP A 470 -14.24 -16.29 -7.00
CA ASP A 470 -13.13 -17.24 -7.09
C ASP A 470 -12.47 -17.27 -8.48
N GLY A 471 -13.25 -16.97 -9.53
CA GLY A 471 -12.73 -16.86 -10.89
C GLY A 471 -11.98 -15.55 -11.16
N GLY A 472 -12.31 -14.47 -10.44
CA GLY A 472 -11.75 -13.13 -10.65
C GLY A 472 -10.65 -12.72 -9.67
N ARG A 473 -10.68 -13.20 -8.42
CA ARG A 473 -9.78 -12.74 -7.36
C ARG A 473 -8.31 -13.05 -7.62
N TYR A 474 -7.46 -12.05 -7.39
CA TYR A 474 -6.01 -12.20 -7.41
C TYR A 474 -5.53 -12.99 -6.21
N ASP A 475 -5.97 -12.64 -5.00
CA ASP A 475 -5.61 -13.39 -3.81
C ASP A 475 -6.12 -14.83 -3.92
N ARG A 476 -5.22 -15.82 -3.95
CA ARG A 476 -5.55 -17.24 -4.20
C ARG A 476 -5.57 -18.09 -2.94
N ARG A 477 -5.52 -17.50 -1.74
CA ARG A 477 -5.62 -18.29 -0.49
C ARG A 477 -6.96 -19.02 -0.40
N ILE A 478 -7.00 -20.00 0.49
CA ILE A 478 -8.24 -20.73 0.81
C ILE A 478 -9.17 -19.81 1.62
N HIS A 479 -8.63 -19.08 2.59
CA HIS A 479 -9.34 -18.13 3.43
C HIS A 479 -8.45 -16.93 3.79
N LEU A 480 -9.03 -15.74 3.97
CA LEU A 480 -8.30 -14.50 4.31
C LEU A 480 -7.51 -14.59 5.63
N GLY A 481 -7.98 -15.43 6.56
CA GLY A 481 -7.30 -15.75 7.83
C GLY A 481 -6.11 -16.71 7.70
N ASN A 482 -5.77 -17.21 6.51
CA ASN A 482 -4.56 -17.98 6.29
C ASN A 482 -3.35 -17.04 6.10
N TRP A 483 -2.41 -17.08 7.04
CA TRP A 483 -1.33 -16.10 7.15
C TRP A 483 0.08 -16.70 7.06
N CYS A 484 0.27 -18.01 7.30
CA CYS A 484 1.63 -18.57 7.37
C CYS A 484 2.05 -19.20 6.06
N ASN A 485 3.21 -18.80 5.53
CA ASN A 485 3.92 -19.41 4.40
C ASN A 485 3.00 -19.78 3.23
N GLN A 486 2.16 -18.84 2.79
CA GLN A 486 1.06 -19.14 1.88
C GLN A 486 1.55 -19.62 0.51
N ALA A 487 1.10 -20.81 0.12
CA ALA A 487 1.41 -21.40 -1.17
C ALA A 487 0.78 -20.60 -2.32
N GLY A 488 1.54 -20.43 -3.40
CA GLY A 488 1.12 -19.68 -4.59
C GLY A 488 1.25 -18.17 -4.47
N ALA A 489 1.72 -17.65 -3.33
CA ALA A 489 2.03 -16.23 -3.16
C ALA A 489 3.12 -15.77 -4.14
N GLY A 490 3.22 -14.46 -4.33
CA GLY A 490 4.14 -13.81 -5.27
C GLY A 490 4.62 -12.47 -4.76
N LEU A 491 5.83 -12.05 -5.13
CA LEU A 491 6.30 -10.69 -4.84
C LEU A 491 5.32 -9.65 -5.40
N GLY A 492 4.98 -8.64 -4.62
CA GLY A 492 4.11 -7.55 -5.06
C GLY A 492 4.83 -6.43 -5.79
N GLU A 493 4.20 -5.26 -5.76
CA GLU A 493 4.84 -4.00 -6.14
C GLU A 493 6.15 -3.84 -5.37
N ARG A 494 7.17 -3.29 -6.04
CA ARG A 494 8.44 -2.99 -5.37
C ARG A 494 8.26 -1.73 -4.52
N PRO A 495 9.11 -1.52 -3.50
CA PRO A 495 9.00 -0.36 -2.65
C PRO A 495 8.96 0.95 -3.45
N GLN A 496 7.92 1.75 -3.23
CA GLN A 496 7.61 2.94 -4.01
C GLN A 496 7.05 4.02 -3.10
N ALA A 497 7.62 5.22 -3.15
CA ALA A 497 7.13 6.38 -2.41
C ALA A 497 5.91 7.01 -3.09
N ALA A 498 4.95 7.46 -2.27
CA ALA A 498 3.73 8.16 -2.65
C ALA A 498 2.99 7.55 -3.87
N PRO A 499 2.69 6.24 -3.87
CA PRO A 499 2.09 5.59 -5.04
C PRO A 499 0.63 5.99 -5.26
N GLU A 500 -0.10 6.33 -4.18
CA GLU A 500 -1.53 6.58 -4.19
C GLU A 500 -1.92 7.66 -3.15
N PRO A 501 -3.07 8.33 -3.28
CA PRO A 501 -3.53 9.30 -2.29
C PRO A 501 -3.65 8.70 -0.88
N GLY A 502 -3.02 9.36 0.08
CA GLY A 502 -3.00 8.94 1.48
C GLY A 502 -2.07 7.76 1.78
N ILE A 503 -1.34 7.25 0.78
CA ILE A 503 -0.34 6.18 0.94
C ILE A 503 1.06 6.81 0.85
N ASP A 504 1.82 6.76 1.94
CA ASP A 504 3.18 7.29 1.99
C ASP A 504 4.15 6.44 1.18
N ALA A 505 4.03 5.11 1.26
CA ALA A 505 4.80 4.19 0.45
C ALA A 505 4.17 2.79 0.38
N TYR A 506 4.41 2.11 -0.73
CA TYR A 506 4.50 0.65 -0.74
C TYR A 506 5.87 0.27 -0.19
N VAL A 507 5.90 -0.70 0.70
CA VAL A 507 7.11 -1.14 1.40
C VAL A 507 7.24 -2.64 1.36
N TRP A 508 8.46 -3.17 1.48
CA TRP A 508 8.69 -4.57 1.80
C TRP A 508 9.10 -4.65 3.26
N MET A 509 8.14 -4.77 4.16
CA MET A 509 8.43 -4.77 5.60
C MET A 509 8.88 -6.16 6.04
N LYS A 510 8.15 -7.21 5.64
CA LYS A 510 8.62 -8.59 5.72
C LYS A 510 9.64 -8.86 4.60
N PRO A 511 10.88 -9.27 4.91
CA PRO A 511 11.85 -9.62 3.87
C PRO A 511 11.39 -10.87 3.12
N PRO A 512 11.18 -10.82 1.79
CA PRO A 512 10.78 -11.99 1.03
C PRO A 512 11.78 -13.14 1.17
N GLY A 513 11.27 -14.36 1.34
CA GLY A 513 12.08 -15.56 1.56
C GLY A 513 12.38 -15.87 3.02
N GLU A 514 12.02 -15.00 3.96
CA GLU A 514 12.04 -15.36 5.39
C GLU A 514 10.73 -16.05 5.79
N SER A 515 10.84 -17.22 6.41
CA SER A 515 9.70 -18.01 6.87
C SER A 515 8.83 -17.22 7.86
N ASP A 516 7.53 -17.50 7.82
CA ASP A 516 6.55 -17.02 8.81
C ASP A 516 6.51 -17.91 10.06
N GLY A 517 7.00 -19.14 9.97
CA GLY A 517 6.92 -20.13 11.03
C GLY A 517 7.23 -21.55 10.56
N SER A 518 7.64 -22.40 11.49
CA SER A 518 7.99 -23.78 11.17
C SER A 518 6.76 -24.62 10.84
N SER A 519 6.84 -25.46 9.81
CA SER A 519 5.72 -26.33 9.42
C SER A 519 5.56 -27.59 10.29
N LYS A 520 6.47 -27.76 11.26
CA LYS A 520 6.52 -28.83 12.26
C LYS A 520 7.30 -28.32 13.47
N ALA A 521 7.20 -29.00 14.62
CA ALA A 521 8.02 -28.66 15.77
C ALA A 521 9.53 -28.79 15.46
N ILE A 522 10.27 -27.68 15.60
CA ILE A 522 11.71 -27.60 15.46
C ILE A 522 12.29 -27.03 16.77
N PRO A 523 13.12 -27.79 17.50
CA PRO A 523 13.83 -27.27 18.66
C PRO A 523 14.68 -26.05 18.28
N ASN A 524 14.56 -24.97 19.04
CA ASN A 524 15.31 -23.74 18.88
C ASN A 524 15.51 -23.05 20.23
N ASP A 525 16.45 -22.13 20.31
CA ASP A 525 16.77 -21.29 21.47
C ASP A 525 16.24 -19.85 21.32
N GLU A 526 15.34 -19.63 20.35
CA GLU A 526 14.81 -18.31 19.99
C GLU A 526 13.44 -18.00 20.63
N GLY A 527 12.90 -18.94 21.43
CA GLY A 527 11.56 -18.82 22.03
C GLY A 527 10.41 -19.08 21.05
N LYS A 528 10.70 -19.49 19.81
CA LYS A 528 9.71 -19.67 18.74
C LYS A 528 9.03 -21.03 18.85
N GLY A 529 7.69 -21.03 18.78
CA GLY A 529 6.86 -22.22 18.89
C GLY A 529 6.52 -22.86 17.55
N PHE A 530 5.74 -23.94 17.61
CA PHE A 530 5.10 -24.55 16.45
C PHE A 530 3.62 -24.15 16.41
N ASP A 531 3.26 -23.31 15.44
CA ASP A 531 1.87 -22.99 15.14
C ASP A 531 1.33 -23.89 14.03
N ARG A 532 0.18 -24.49 14.27
CA ARG A 532 -0.46 -25.34 13.26
C ARG A 532 -1.00 -24.55 12.06
N MET A 533 -1.16 -23.23 12.15
CA MET A 533 -1.42 -22.39 10.97
C MET A 533 -0.27 -22.44 9.95
N CYS A 534 0.93 -22.89 10.34
CA CYS A 534 2.06 -23.15 9.44
C CYS A 534 2.17 -24.62 9.00
N ASP A 535 1.35 -25.51 9.56
CA ASP A 535 1.30 -26.94 9.23
C ASP A 535 0.36 -27.14 8.03
N PRO A 536 0.85 -27.61 6.87
CA PRO A 536 0.03 -27.86 5.68
C PRO A 536 -1.12 -28.84 5.91
N THR A 537 -1.03 -29.69 6.93
CA THR A 537 -2.04 -30.71 7.27
C THR A 537 -3.10 -30.20 8.24
N TYR A 538 -2.95 -28.99 8.78
CA TYR A 538 -3.88 -28.45 9.75
C TYR A 538 -5.18 -28.01 9.10
N THR A 539 -6.30 -28.49 9.66
CA THR A 539 -7.67 -28.21 9.21
C THR A 539 -8.25 -26.91 9.78
N GLY A 540 -7.41 -26.03 10.33
CA GLY A 540 -7.82 -24.72 10.79
C GLY A 540 -8.56 -24.70 12.13
N ASN A 541 -9.11 -23.52 12.42
CA ASN A 541 -9.90 -23.20 13.60
C ASN A 541 -10.88 -22.05 13.26
N PRO A 542 -11.69 -21.54 14.21
CA PRO A 542 -12.63 -20.46 13.91
C PRO A 542 -12.03 -19.20 13.26
N ARG A 543 -10.74 -18.87 13.47
CA ARG A 543 -10.10 -17.67 12.90
C ARG A 543 -9.94 -17.75 11.38
N ASN A 544 -9.74 -18.95 10.84
CA ASN A 544 -9.69 -19.17 9.39
C ASN A 544 -10.91 -19.97 8.88
N ASN A 545 -12.01 -19.90 9.63
CA ASN A 545 -13.26 -20.59 9.32
C ASN A 545 -13.10 -22.11 9.12
N ASN A 546 -12.23 -22.74 9.92
CA ASN A 546 -11.92 -24.17 9.89
C ASN A 546 -11.46 -24.69 8.52
N ASN A 547 -10.70 -23.87 7.79
CA ASN A 547 -10.10 -24.24 6.52
C ASN A 547 -8.69 -24.81 6.70
N MET A 548 -8.21 -25.55 5.68
CA MET A 548 -6.81 -25.93 5.62
C MET A 548 -5.89 -24.69 5.71
N SER A 549 -4.70 -24.83 6.27
CA SER A 549 -3.77 -23.70 6.46
C SER A 549 -3.31 -23.05 5.16
N GLY A 550 -3.22 -23.81 4.07
CA GLY A 550 -2.63 -23.34 2.80
C GLY A 550 -1.12 -23.08 2.89
N ALA A 551 -0.47 -23.49 3.98
CA ALA A 551 0.94 -23.27 4.22
C ALA A 551 1.82 -24.21 3.36
N LEU A 552 2.97 -23.71 2.94
CA LEU A 552 4.02 -24.52 2.30
C LEU A 552 4.62 -25.54 3.30
N PRO A 553 4.94 -26.76 2.84
CA PRO A 553 5.61 -27.76 3.67
C PRO A 553 7.09 -27.44 3.89
N ASP A 554 7.70 -28.15 4.84
CA ASP A 554 9.13 -28.08 5.17
C ASP A 554 9.66 -26.66 5.46
N ALA A 555 8.78 -25.80 5.99
CA ALA A 555 9.13 -24.45 6.35
C ALA A 555 10.02 -24.44 7.62
N PRO A 556 11.10 -23.64 7.64
CA PRO A 556 11.95 -23.49 8.82
C PRO A 556 11.31 -22.55 9.85
N VAL A 557 11.97 -22.37 10.99
CA VAL A 557 11.56 -21.46 12.06
C VAL A 557 11.36 -20.03 11.53
N ALA A 558 10.44 -19.26 12.11
CA ALA A 558 10.13 -17.90 11.66
C ALA A 558 11.40 -17.03 11.57
N GLY A 559 11.53 -16.26 10.48
CA GLY A 559 12.71 -15.43 10.18
C GLY A 559 13.90 -16.18 9.55
N HIS A 560 13.88 -17.52 9.54
CA HIS A 560 14.92 -18.29 8.84
C HIS A 560 14.67 -18.28 7.33
N TRP A 561 15.74 -18.44 6.56
CA TRP A 561 15.66 -18.45 5.10
C TRP A 561 14.90 -19.68 4.59
N PHE A 562 13.90 -19.45 3.76
CA PHE A 562 13.04 -20.45 3.16
C PHE A 562 13.13 -20.40 1.64
N SER A 563 14.15 -21.07 1.10
CA SER A 563 14.47 -21.09 -0.33
C SER A 563 13.26 -21.43 -1.22
N ALA A 564 12.47 -22.46 -0.86
CA ALA A 564 11.31 -22.86 -1.66
C ALA A 564 10.25 -21.74 -1.76
N GLN A 565 9.96 -21.05 -0.66
CA GLN A 565 9.06 -19.89 -0.68
C GLN A 565 9.65 -18.74 -1.49
N PHE A 566 10.94 -18.43 -1.32
CA PHE A 566 11.58 -17.35 -2.10
C PHE A 566 11.51 -17.61 -3.61
N GLN A 567 11.77 -18.84 -4.04
CA GLN A 567 11.67 -19.25 -5.44
C GLN A 567 10.22 -19.14 -5.97
N GLU A 568 9.22 -19.53 -5.17
CA GLU A 568 7.81 -19.36 -5.54
C GLU A 568 7.42 -17.88 -5.64
N LEU A 569 7.86 -17.05 -4.68
CA LEU A 569 7.62 -15.62 -4.67
C LEU A 569 8.19 -14.93 -5.92
N LEU A 570 9.43 -15.25 -6.31
CA LEU A 570 10.06 -14.75 -7.54
C LEU A 570 9.27 -15.15 -8.79
N LYS A 571 8.88 -16.42 -8.88
CA LYS A 571 8.16 -16.98 -10.02
C LYS A 571 6.79 -16.31 -10.21
N ASN A 572 6.11 -16.03 -9.11
CA ASN A 572 4.75 -15.49 -9.10
C ASN A 572 4.74 -13.97 -8.87
N ALA A 573 5.86 -13.27 -9.09
CA ALA A 573 5.91 -11.83 -8.91
C ALA A 573 4.89 -11.09 -9.82
N HIS A 574 4.22 -10.08 -9.26
CA HIS A 574 3.36 -9.16 -9.98
C HIS A 574 3.44 -7.74 -9.39
N PRO A 575 3.87 -6.73 -10.19
CA PRO A 575 4.28 -6.82 -11.59
C PRO A 575 5.47 -7.76 -11.82
N ALA A 576 5.65 -8.31 -13.03
CA ALA A 576 6.76 -9.22 -13.31
C ALA A 576 8.15 -8.56 -13.12
N LEU A 577 9.21 -9.37 -12.92
CA LEU A 577 10.59 -8.96 -12.60
C LEU A 577 11.54 -8.83 -13.80
#